data_AF-K5BF04-F1
#
_entry.id   AF-K5BF04-F1
#
_cell.length_a   1.000
_cell.length_b   1.000
_cell.length_c   1.000
_cell.angle_alpha   90.00
_cell.angle_beta   90.00
_cell.angle_gamma   90.00
#
_symmetry.space_group_name_H-M   'P 1'
#
loop_
_entity.id
_entity.type
_entity.pdbx_description
1 polymer ?
#
loop_
_entity_poly.entity_id
_entity_poly.type
_entity_poly.pdbx_seq_one_letter_code
_entity_poly.pdbx_strand_id
1 'polypeptide(L)'
;MIIASTPADAEAAETIRNHHAELAGHLSALTDAMLAATERGTAFGPDPGADFDAARKAAVDFLTEILLPHATAEEARLYPAAARADRARPLIESMIAVHRTIADLTDQIRTETSPVRAAAAGRAAQVLFEAHLADENDRVLPIVAADPLVSLADIADDELLGRHAVDARACNCDPDAEEPVLDVRPIPHPIRHATVFGALEAVPAGASMVLVAPHDPVPLLHQLRDRTSGRISVEYLERGPEAWRLRLTRI
;
A
#
# COMPACT_ATOMS: atom_id res chain seq x y z
N MET A 1 -18.20 -4.52 -10.34
CA MET A 1 -19.31 -3.80 -9.69
C MET A 1 -19.73 -4.61 -8.49
N ILE A 2 -19.40 -4.15 -7.27
CA ILE A 2 -19.85 -4.82 -6.04
C ILE A 2 -21.35 -4.56 -5.89
N ILE A 3 -22.13 -5.61 -5.69
CA ILE A 3 -23.52 -5.49 -5.26
C ILE A 3 -23.47 -5.35 -3.74
N ALA A 4 -23.48 -4.11 -3.24
CA ALA A 4 -23.52 -3.83 -1.80
C ALA A 4 -24.97 -3.77 -1.30
N SER A 5 -25.19 -4.13 -0.04
CA SER A 5 -26.50 -4.06 0.62
C SER A 5 -26.93 -2.60 0.87
N THR A 6 -25.97 -1.69 1.12
CA THR A 6 -26.21 -0.25 1.26
C THR A 6 -25.14 0.61 0.57
N PRO A 7 -25.40 1.92 0.31
CA PRO A 7 -24.38 2.85 -0.17
C PRO A 7 -23.19 3.03 0.80
N ALA A 8 -23.45 2.99 2.11
CA ALA A 8 -22.41 3.08 3.13
C ALA A 8 -21.48 1.86 3.09
N ASP A 9 -22.03 0.66 2.86
CA ASP A 9 -21.23 -0.56 2.70
C ASP A 9 -20.39 -0.54 1.42
N ALA A 10 -20.91 0.06 0.34
CA ALA A 10 -20.14 0.27 -0.88
C ALA A 10 -18.96 1.22 -0.64
N GLU A 11 -19.17 2.32 0.09
CA GLU A 11 -18.12 3.28 0.45
C GLU A 11 -17.07 2.65 1.37
N ALA A 12 -17.48 1.89 2.38
CA ALA A 12 -16.58 1.15 3.26
C ALA A 12 -15.75 0.14 2.47
N ALA A 13 -16.35 -0.63 1.55
CA ALA A 13 -15.66 -1.59 0.72
C ALA A 13 -14.65 -0.95 -0.26
N GLU A 14 -14.92 0.26 -0.77
CA GLU A 14 -13.94 1.00 -1.56
C GLU A 14 -12.82 1.57 -0.68
N THR A 15 -13.14 2.04 0.53
CA THR A 15 -12.14 2.56 1.49
C THR A 15 -11.16 1.47 1.91
N ILE A 16 -11.66 0.28 2.28
CA ILE A 16 -10.84 -0.90 2.61
C ILE A 16 -9.92 -1.26 1.42
N ARG A 17 -10.47 -1.34 0.19
CA ARG A 17 -9.66 -1.63 -1.01
C ARG A 17 -8.56 -0.62 -1.27
N ASN A 18 -8.83 0.67 -1.02
CA ASN A 18 -7.82 1.71 -1.13
C ASN A 18 -6.72 1.54 -0.08
N HIS A 19 -7.10 1.26 1.17
CA HIS A 19 -6.13 1.00 2.22
C HIS A 19 -5.25 -0.22 1.90
N HIS A 20 -5.83 -1.32 1.41
CA HIS A 20 -5.09 -2.50 0.97
C HIS A 20 -4.07 -2.17 -0.12
N ALA A 21 -4.44 -1.32 -1.08
CA ALA A 21 -3.51 -0.87 -2.12
C ALA A 21 -2.37 -0.02 -1.56
N GLU A 22 -2.63 0.82 -0.56
CA GLU A 22 -1.61 1.60 0.15
C GLU A 22 -0.64 0.69 0.92
N LEU A 23 -1.14 -0.31 1.65
CA LEU A 23 -0.33 -1.31 2.35
C LEU A 23 0.58 -2.07 1.38
N ALA A 24 0.03 -2.54 0.25
CA ALA A 24 0.78 -3.28 -0.76
C ALA A 24 1.89 -2.42 -1.40
N GLY A 25 1.59 -1.16 -1.71
CA GLY A 25 2.57 -0.22 -2.25
C GLY A 25 3.72 0.05 -1.29
N HIS A 26 3.42 0.24 -0.01
CA HIS A 26 4.45 0.48 1.02
C HIS A 26 5.34 -0.76 1.21
N LEU A 27 4.76 -1.96 1.32
CA LEU A 27 5.53 -3.20 1.43
C LEU A 27 6.44 -3.44 0.22
N SER A 28 5.97 -3.14 -0.99
CA SER A 28 6.79 -3.21 -2.20
C SER A 28 8.01 -2.29 -2.12
N ALA A 29 7.81 -1.01 -1.76
CA ALA A 29 8.89 -0.03 -1.68
C ALA A 29 9.95 -0.44 -0.63
N LEU A 30 9.52 -0.95 0.52
CA LEU A 30 10.42 -1.43 1.58
C LEU A 30 11.22 -2.67 1.13
N THR A 31 10.57 -3.59 0.44
CA THR A 31 11.22 -4.78 -0.12
C THR A 31 12.25 -4.42 -1.19
N ASP A 32 11.89 -3.50 -2.10
CA ASP A 32 12.81 -3.00 -3.13
C ASP A 32 14.01 -2.29 -2.52
N ALA A 33 13.81 -1.52 -1.44
CA ALA A 33 14.90 -0.89 -0.70
C ALA A 33 15.87 -1.91 -0.10
N MET A 34 15.35 -3.00 0.49
CA MET A 34 16.18 -4.10 0.99
C MET A 34 16.96 -4.78 -0.14
N LEU A 35 16.32 -5.09 -1.27
CA LEU A 35 16.99 -5.71 -2.42
C LEU A 35 18.09 -4.80 -2.98
N ALA A 36 17.79 -3.53 -3.23
CA ALA A 36 18.77 -2.57 -3.73
C ALA A 36 19.95 -2.39 -2.75
N ALA A 37 19.70 -2.40 -1.43
CA ALA A 37 20.76 -2.34 -0.44
C ALA A 37 21.65 -3.60 -0.45
N THR A 38 21.08 -4.79 -0.67
CA THR A 38 21.88 -6.02 -0.82
C THR A 38 22.75 -6.02 -2.08
N GLU A 39 22.25 -5.48 -3.19
CA GLU A 39 23.03 -5.30 -4.41
C GLU A 39 24.19 -4.31 -4.20
N ARG A 40 23.94 -3.19 -3.52
CA ARG A 40 24.97 -2.17 -3.20
C ARG A 40 26.01 -2.64 -2.18
N GLY A 41 25.61 -3.43 -1.18
CA GLY A 41 26.49 -3.96 -0.13
C GLY A 41 27.59 -4.91 -0.64
N THR A 42 27.57 -5.25 -1.93
CA THR A 42 28.69 -5.90 -2.63
C THR A 42 29.82 -4.93 -3.02
N ALA A 43 29.62 -3.61 -2.86
CA ALA A 43 30.58 -2.57 -3.21
C ALA A 43 31.36 -2.06 -1.98
N PHE A 44 32.65 -1.78 -2.17
CA PHE A 44 33.57 -1.29 -1.13
C PHE A 44 33.20 0.13 -0.66
N GLY A 45 32.46 0.24 0.44
CA GLY A 45 32.15 1.48 1.17
C GLY A 45 32.51 1.38 2.67
N PRO A 46 32.50 2.50 3.42
CA PRO A 46 32.96 2.53 4.82
C PRO A 46 32.04 1.79 5.81
N ASP A 47 30.78 1.51 5.43
CA ASP A 47 29.87 0.62 6.16
C ASP A 47 28.88 -0.05 5.17
N PRO A 48 29.24 -1.20 4.58
CA PRO A 48 28.40 -1.87 3.57
C PRO A 48 27.06 -2.39 4.11
N GLY A 49 26.89 -2.46 5.44
CA GLY A 49 25.72 -3.03 6.10
C GLY A 49 24.67 -2.02 6.55
N ALA A 50 25.06 -0.76 6.79
CA ALA A 50 24.16 0.27 7.35
C ALA A 50 22.90 0.53 6.51
N ASP A 51 23.04 0.61 5.17
CA ASP A 51 21.92 0.79 4.25
C ASP A 51 20.90 -0.37 4.36
N PHE A 52 21.42 -1.60 4.45
CA PHE A 52 20.58 -2.78 4.54
C PHE A 52 19.88 -2.85 5.90
N ASP A 53 20.60 -2.58 6.99
CA ASP A 53 20.02 -2.60 8.33
C ASP A 53 18.93 -1.53 8.51
N ALA A 54 19.10 -0.35 7.91
CA ALA A 54 18.08 0.69 7.88
C ALA A 54 16.83 0.25 7.09
N ALA A 55 17.01 -0.29 5.89
CA ALA A 55 15.89 -0.78 5.06
C ALA A 55 15.17 -1.96 5.73
N ARG A 56 15.93 -2.90 6.31
CA ARG A 56 15.42 -4.04 7.08
C ARG A 56 14.59 -3.57 8.26
N LYS A 57 15.10 -2.60 9.03
CA LYS A 57 14.38 -2.06 10.19
C LYS A 57 13.06 -1.44 9.76
N ALA A 58 13.06 -0.61 8.72
CA ALA A 58 11.84 0.01 8.20
C ALA A 58 10.81 -1.04 7.73
N ALA A 59 11.27 -2.11 7.07
CA ALA A 59 10.40 -3.23 6.67
C ALA A 59 9.77 -3.95 7.87
N VAL A 60 10.58 -4.27 8.89
CA VAL A 60 10.09 -4.92 10.11
C VAL A 60 9.11 -4.02 10.86
N ASP A 61 9.44 -2.74 11.07
CA ASP A 61 8.56 -1.79 11.75
C ASP A 61 7.21 -1.68 11.03
N PHE A 62 7.19 -1.58 9.70
CA PHE A 62 5.94 -1.55 8.93
C PHE A 62 5.12 -2.84 9.08
N LEU A 63 5.78 -4.00 9.01
CA LEU A 63 5.12 -5.29 9.15
C LEU A 63 4.53 -5.45 10.56
N THR A 64 5.26 -5.09 11.61
CA THR A 64 4.81 -5.31 13.00
C THR A 64 3.84 -4.27 13.51
N GLU A 65 3.99 -3.01 13.10
CA GLU A 65 3.20 -1.91 13.65
C GLU A 65 2.00 -1.52 12.78
N ILE A 66 1.94 -1.98 11.53
CA ILE A 66 0.86 -1.61 10.60
C ILE A 66 0.22 -2.85 9.97
N LEU A 67 0.98 -3.68 9.25
CA LEU A 67 0.37 -4.76 8.47
C LEU A 67 -0.22 -5.89 9.34
N LEU A 68 0.52 -6.37 10.35
CA LEU A 68 0.04 -7.44 11.23
C LEU A 68 -1.12 -7.01 12.15
N PRO A 69 -1.15 -5.77 12.70
CA PRO A 69 -2.34 -5.23 13.35
C PRO A 69 -3.58 -5.19 12.44
N HIS A 70 -3.41 -4.76 11.19
CA HIS A 70 -4.46 -4.78 10.18
C HIS A 70 -5.01 -6.19 9.94
N ALA A 71 -4.12 -7.16 9.68
CA ALA A 71 -4.49 -8.58 9.56
C ALA A 71 -5.26 -9.10 10.79
N THR A 72 -4.87 -8.66 11.99
CA THR A 72 -5.57 -9.03 13.24
C THR A 72 -6.98 -8.44 13.31
N ALA A 73 -7.18 -7.21 12.82
CA ALA A 73 -8.49 -6.58 12.77
C ALA A 73 -9.43 -7.30 11.77
N GLU A 74 -8.90 -7.77 10.65
CA GLU A 74 -9.66 -8.58 9.67
C GLU A 74 -10.10 -9.90 10.28
N GLU A 75 -9.19 -10.61 10.95
CA GLU A 75 -9.48 -11.87 11.65
C GLU A 75 -10.54 -11.70 12.74
N ALA A 76 -10.55 -10.54 13.42
CA ALA A 76 -11.49 -10.26 14.48
C ALA A 76 -12.89 -9.88 13.96
N ARG A 77 -13.01 -9.35 12.73
CA ARG A 77 -14.24 -8.65 12.28
C ARG A 77 -14.70 -9.07 10.90
N LEU A 78 -13.86 -8.86 9.89
CA LEU A 78 -14.21 -9.13 8.50
C LEU A 78 -14.41 -10.64 8.25
N TYR A 79 -13.52 -11.47 8.77
CA TYR A 79 -13.55 -12.92 8.55
C TYR A 79 -14.72 -13.62 9.24
N PRO A 80 -15.07 -13.33 10.50
CA PRO A 80 -16.28 -13.85 11.11
C PRO A 80 -17.56 -13.46 10.34
N ALA A 81 -17.62 -12.24 9.80
CA ALA A 81 -18.73 -11.80 8.97
C ALA A 81 -18.81 -12.61 7.66
N ALA A 82 -17.69 -12.77 6.95
CA ALA A 82 -17.64 -13.55 5.72
C ALA A 82 -17.94 -15.04 5.92
N ALA A 83 -17.48 -15.63 7.04
CA ALA A 83 -17.65 -17.05 7.37
C ALA A 83 -19.11 -17.47 7.63
N ARG A 84 -20.03 -16.50 7.72
CA ARG A 84 -21.49 -16.74 7.71
C ARG A 84 -21.94 -17.39 6.40
N ALA A 85 -21.27 -17.08 5.29
CA ALA A 85 -21.44 -17.81 4.04
C ALA A 85 -20.59 -19.09 4.08
N ASP A 86 -21.23 -20.27 4.17
CA ASP A 86 -20.51 -21.54 4.31
C ASP A 86 -19.47 -21.78 3.20
N ARG A 87 -19.72 -21.26 1.98
CA ARG A 87 -18.79 -21.33 0.84
C ARG A 87 -17.48 -20.56 1.03
N ALA A 88 -17.44 -19.61 1.97
CA ALA A 88 -16.26 -18.77 2.23
C ALA A 88 -15.33 -19.38 3.28
N ARG A 89 -15.80 -20.30 4.13
CA ARG A 89 -15.02 -20.79 5.27
C ARG A 89 -13.66 -21.41 4.91
N PRO A 90 -13.55 -22.28 3.89
CA PRO A 90 -12.23 -22.83 3.52
C PRO A 90 -11.25 -21.76 3.04
N LEU A 91 -11.75 -20.70 2.38
CA LEU A 91 -10.93 -19.57 1.97
C LEU A 91 -10.45 -18.77 3.19
N ILE A 92 -11.35 -18.46 4.13
CA ILE A 92 -11.00 -17.75 5.36
C ILE A 92 -9.96 -18.51 6.19
N GLU A 93 -10.12 -19.83 6.34
CA GLU A 93 -9.13 -20.69 7.01
C GLU A 93 -7.76 -20.60 6.33
N SER A 94 -7.74 -20.59 4.99
CA SER A 94 -6.52 -20.40 4.21
C SER A 94 -5.91 -19.01 4.40
N MET A 95 -6.73 -17.95 4.46
CA MET A 95 -6.25 -16.58 4.63
C MET A 95 -5.63 -16.35 6.01
N ILE A 96 -6.24 -16.89 7.07
CA ILE A 96 -5.65 -16.88 8.43
C ILE A 96 -4.29 -17.62 8.44
N ALA A 97 -4.17 -18.72 7.70
CA ALA A 97 -2.88 -19.42 7.58
C ALA A 97 -1.84 -18.58 6.83
N VAL A 98 -2.25 -17.78 5.84
CA VAL A 98 -1.37 -16.82 5.15
C VAL A 98 -0.89 -15.73 6.11
N HIS A 99 -1.75 -15.16 6.95
CA HIS A 99 -1.32 -14.19 7.98
C HIS A 99 -0.24 -14.74 8.92
N ARG A 100 -0.40 -15.98 9.38
CA ARG A 100 0.62 -16.67 10.19
C ARG A 100 1.94 -16.83 9.42
N THR A 101 1.86 -17.17 8.14
CA THR A 101 3.05 -17.29 7.28
C THR A 101 3.74 -15.93 7.09
N ILE A 102 3.00 -14.83 6.96
CA ILE A 102 3.55 -13.47 6.90
C ILE A 102 4.23 -13.10 8.23
N ALA A 103 3.63 -13.45 9.37
CA ALA A 103 4.26 -13.25 10.68
C ALA A 103 5.59 -14.04 10.81
N ASP A 104 5.60 -15.31 10.40
CA ASP A 104 6.83 -16.13 10.40
C ASP A 104 7.91 -15.55 9.48
N LEU A 105 7.52 -15.05 8.30
CA LEU A 105 8.44 -14.35 7.39
C LEU A 105 8.94 -13.04 7.98
N THR A 106 8.12 -12.31 8.73
CA THR A 106 8.52 -11.09 9.44
C THR A 106 9.60 -11.39 10.48
N ASP A 107 9.43 -12.48 11.23
CA ASP A 107 10.44 -12.97 12.16
C ASP A 107 11.74 -13.41 11.45
N GLN A 108 11.61 -14.04 10.28
CA GLN A 108 12.76 -14.38 9.45
C GLN A 108 13.49 -13.13 8.95
N ILE A 109 12.78 -12.12 8.44
CA ILE A 109 13.36 -10.83 8.03
C ILE A 109 14.12 -10.22 9.20
N ARG A 110 13.59 -10.28 10.43
CA ARG A 110 14.19 -9.68 11.63
C ARG A 110 15.42 -10.43 12.18
N THR A 111 15.48 -11.76 12.04
CA THR A 111 16.49 -12.59 12.72
C THR A 111 17.56 -13.15 11.79
N GLU A 112 17.29 -13.22 10.49
CA GLU A 112 18.21 -13.80 9.51
C GLU A 112 19.53 -13.01 9.45
N THR A 113 20.64 -13.75 9.34
CA THR A 113 22.00 -13.19 9.33
C THR A 113 22.48 -12.83 7.93
N SER A 114 21.97 -13.53 6.91
CA SER A 114 22.29 -13.24 5.52
C SER A 114 21.37 -12.14 4.97
N PRO A 115 21.91 -10.97 4.53
CA PRO A 115 21.10 -9.90 3.96
C PRO A 115 20.26 -10.36 2.77
N VAL A 116 20.84 -11.21 1.90
CA VAL A 116 20.16 -11.79 0.74
C VAL A 116 18.97 -12.66 1.16
N ARG A 117 19.13 -13.51 2.18
CA ARG A 117 18.02 -14.36 2.67
C ARG A 117 16.94 -13.53 3.37
N ALA A 118 17.32 -12.50 4.10
CA ALA A 118 16.37 -11.56 4.72
C ALA A 118 15.57 -10.79 3.66
N ALA A 119 16.22 -10.27 2.61
CA ALA A 119 15.54 -9.62 1.49
C ALA A 119 14.62 -10.59 0.72
N ALA A 120 15.06 -11.85 0.55
CA ALA A 120 14.23 -12.90 -0.06
C ALA A 120 12.98 -13.20 0.79
N ALA A 121 13.09 -13.22 2.12
CA ALA A 121 11.94 -13.35 3.01
C ALA A 121 10.98 -12.15 2.89
N GLY A 122 11.51 -10.92 2.78
CA GLY A 122 10.73 -9.72 2.46
C GLY A 122 9.95 -9.86 1.15
N ARG A 123 10.62 -10.31 0.09
CA ARG A 123 9.96 -10.55 -1.21
C ARG A 123 8.91 -11.66 -1.15
N ALA A 124 9.15 -12.71 -0.38
CA ALA A 124 8.15 -13.76 -0.17
C ALA A 124 6.91 -13.23 0.56
N ALA A 125 7.09 -12.39 1.59
CA ALA A 125 6.00 -11.76 2.32
C ALA A 125 5.18 -10.84 1.40
N GLN A 126 5.85 -10.02 0.56
CA GLN A 126 5.19 -9.17 -0.43
C GLN A 126 4.32 -9.98 -1.39
N VAL A 127 4.87 -11.03 -2.01
CA VAL A 127 4.15 -11.86 -2.99
C VAL A 127 2.94 -12.56 -2.34
N LEU A 128 3.11 -13.07 -1.12
CA LEU A 128 2.00 -13.68 -0.38
C LEU A 128 0.93 -12.65 -0.04
N PHE A 129 1.30 -11.45 0.40
CA PHE A 129 0.36 -10.39 0.72
C PHE A 129 -0.41 -9.91 -0.52
N GLU A 130 0.24 -9.72 -1.66
CA GLU A 130 -0.43 -9.36 -2.91
C GLU A 130 -1.44 -10.43 -3.38
N ALA A 131 -1.08 -11.71 -3.26
CA ALA A 131 -1.99 -12.82 -3.58
C ALA A 131 -3.17 -12.88 -2.59
N HIS A 132 -2.90 -12.66 -1.31
CA HIS A 132 -3.89 -12.59 -0.25
C HIS A 132 -4.91 -11.46 -0.48
N LEU A 133 -4.44 -10.25 -0.83
CA LEU A 133 -5.30 -9.12 -1.12
C LEU A 133 -6.22 -9.35 -2.32
N ALA A 134 -5.77 -10.13 -3.32
CA ALA A 134 -6.63 -10.50 -4.44
C ALA A 134 -7.80 -11.38 -3.98
N ASP A 135 -7.56 -12.33 -3.08
CA ASP A 135 -8.63 -13.15 -2.51
C ASP A 135 -9.55 -12.33 -1.61
N GLU A 136 -9.01 -11.43 -0.82
CA GLU A 136 -9.81 -10.59 0.05
C GLU A 136 -10.70 -9.62 -0.71
N ASN A 137 -10.10 -8.83 -1.61
CA ASN A 137 -10.79 -7.78 -2.34
C ASN A 137 -11.83 -8.32 -3.32
N ASP A 138 -11.52 -9.43 -4.00
CA ASP A 138 -12.38 -9.95 -5.06
C ASP A 138 -13.34 -11.05 -4.58
N ARG A 139 -13.06 -11.69 -3.44
CA ARG A 139 -13.87 -12.83 -2.94
C ARG A 139 -14.47 -12.59 -1.56
N VAL A 140 -13.70 -12.10 -0.58
CA VAL A 140 -14.19 -11.95 0.80
C VAL A 140 -15.03 -10.68 0.96
N LEU A 141 -14.47 -9.53 0.59
CA LEU A 141 -15.08 -8.23 0.78
C LEU A 141 -16.46 -8.11 0.09
N PRO A 142 -16.67 -8.60 -1.15
CA PRO A 142 -17.97 -8.58 -1.78
C PRO A 142 -19.01 -9.47 -1.08
N ILE A 143 -18.59 -10.52 -0.37
CA ILE A 143 -19.51 -11.38 0.40
C ILE A 143 -20.09 -10.59 1.57
N VAL A 144 -19.23 -9.89 2.31
CA VAL A 144 -19.64 -9.11 3.48
C VAL A 144 -20.44 -7.88 3.04
N ALA A 145 -19.97 -7.16 2.03
CA ALA A 145 -20.68 -5.99 1.51
C ALA A 145 -22.08 -6.32 0.96
N ALA A 146 -22.31 -7.55 0.48
CA ALA A 146 -23.60 -7.99 -0.04
C ALA A 146 -24.53 -8.62 1.02
N ASP A 147 -24.05 -8.88 2.24
CA ASP A 147 -24.85 -9.53 3.29
C ASP A 147 -25.89 -8.53 3.85
N PRO A 148 -27.21 -8.79 3.77
CA PRO A 148 -28.22 -7.92 4.36
C PRO A 148 -28.27 -8.00 5.90
N LEU A 149 -27.61 -8.98 6.52
CA LEU A 149 -27.60 -9.20 7.97
C LEU A 149 -26.37 -8.61 8.66
N VAL A 150 -25.38 -8.13 7.90
CA VAL A 150 -24.15 -7.53 8.42
C VAL A 150 -23.89 -6.23 7.66
N SER A 151 -23.70 -5.14 8.40
CA SER A 151 -23.24 -3.87 7.85
C SER A 151 -21.71 -3.88 7.84
N LEU A 152 -21.10 -3.80 6.65
CA LEU A 152 -19.66 -3.65 6.50
C LEU A 152 -19.20 -2.32 7.10
N ALA A 153 -19.98 -1.26 6.89
CA ALA A 153 -19.69 0.06 7.44
C ALA A 153 -19.66 0.09 8.98
N ASP A 154 -20.46 -0.75 9.66
CA ASP A 154 -20.50 -0.80 11.12
C ASP A 154 -19.34 -1.63 11.71
N ILE A 155 -18.83 -2.63 10.97
CA ILE A 155 -17.74 -3.49 11.46
C ILE A 155 -16.35 -2.97 11.06
N ALA A 156 -16.27 -2.12 10.03
CA ALA A 156 -15.03 -1.52 9.54
C ALA A 156 -14.59 -0.40 10.49
N ASP A 157 -13.51 -0.62 11.22
CA ASP A 157 -12.93 0.37 12.13
C ASP A 157 -11.74 1.09 11.53
N ASP A 158 -11.08 1.92 12.34
CA ASP A 158 -9.96 2.73 11.89
C ASP A 158 -8.75 1.88 11.42
N GLU A 159 -8.61 0.64 11.88
CA GLU A 159 -7.57 -0.27 11.38
C GLU A 159 -7.93 -0.83 9.99
N LEU A 160 -9.17 -1.29 9.80
CA LEU A 160 -9.64 -1.78 8.50
C LEU A 160 -9.75 -0.66 7.44
N LEU A 161 -10.11 0.54 7.87
CA LEU A 161 -10.26 1.70 7.01
C LEU A 161 -8.95 2.45 6.75
N GLY A 162 -7.85 2.08 7.42
CA GLY A 162 -6.57 2.79 7.30
C GLY A 162 -6.58 4.20 7.88
N ARG A 163 -7.43 4.48 8.87
CA ARG A 163 -7.60 5.81 9.49
C ARG A 163 -6.66 6.08 10.65
N HIS A 164 -5.62 5.26 10.83
CA HIS A 164 -4.58 5.54 11.81
C HIS A 164 -3.84 6.83 11.44
N ALA A 165 -3.87 7.80 12.36
CA ALA A 165 -3.24 9.09 12.20
C ALA A 165 -1.74 8.90 11.89
N VAL A 166 -1.35 9.24 10.67
CA VAL A 166 0.04 9.51 10.31
C VAL A 166 0.55 10.62 11.23
N ASP A 167 1.23 10.22 12.30
CA ASP A 167 2.01 11.12 13.12
C ASP A 167 3.15 11.64 12.22
N ALA A 168 2.95 12.83 11.68
CA ALA A 168 3.83 13.51 10.74
C ALA A 168 5.17 13.83 11.43
N ARG A 169 6.04 12.83 11.55
CA ARG A 169 7.36 12.98 12.16
C ARG A 169 8.43 13.09 11.08
N ALA A 170 8.57 14.33 10.64
CA ALA A 170 9.80 14.99 10.18
C ALA A 170 10.75 14.18 9.28
N CYS A 171 10.54 14.28 7.96
CA CYS A 171 11.67 14.27 7.03
C CYS A 171 12.17 15.71 6.87
N ASN A 172 13.35 16.00 7.42
CA ASN A 172 14.07 17.25 7.15
C ASN A 172 14.56 17.20 5.69
N CYS A 173 13.91 17.95 4.80
CA CYS A 173 14.35 18.05 3.41
C CYS A 173 15.34 19.22 3.24
N ASP A 174 16.49 18.89 2.67
CA ASP A 174 17.52 19.79 2.15
C ASP A 174 16.95 20.56 0.92
N PRO A 175 17.04 21.91 0.85
CA PRO A 175 16.39 22.71 -0.19
C PRO A 175 16.96 22.60 -1.62
N ASP A 176 17.98 21.77 -1.86
CA ASP A 176 18.63 21.63 -3.17
C ASP A 176 18.33 20.29 -3.92
N ALA A 177 17.39 19.47 -3.44
CA ALA A 177 17.02 18.22 -4.12
C ALA A 177 16.15 18.48 -5.37
N GLU A 178 16.50 17.84 -6.49
CA GLU A 178 15.70 17.84 -7.73
C GLU A 178 14.24 17.43 -7.44
N GLU A 179 13.29 18.08 -8.13
CA GLU A 179 11.85 17.85 -7.95
C GLU A 179 11.53 16.34 -8.14
N PRO A 180 10.99 15.65 -7.12
CA PRO A 180 10.86 14.19 -7.14
C PRO A 180 9.98 13.71 -8.29
N VAL A 181 10.43 12.69 -9.04
CA VAL A 181 9.73 12.16 -10.21
C VAL A 181 9.18 10.76 -9.94
N LEU A 182 7.87 10.58 -10.15
CA LEU A 182 7.19 9.28 -10.11
C LEU A 182 6.79 8.86 -11.54
N ASP A 183 7.44 7.81 -12.05
CA ASP A 183 7.04 7.18 -13.31
C ASP A 183 6.11 6.00 -13.07
N VAL A 184 4.87 6.13 -13.52
CA VAL A 184 3.82 5.13 -13.29
C VAL A 184 3.62 4.18 -14.47
N ARG A 185 4.38 4.34 -15.57
CA ARG A 185 4.36 3.43 -16.71
C ARG A 185 4.72 1.98 -16.34
N PRO A 186 5.75 1.71 -15.51
CA PRO A 186 6.06 0.35 -15.09
C PRO A 186 5.07 -0.21 -14.04
N ILE A 187 4.24 0.64 -13.44
CA ILE A 187 3.35 0.25 -12.35
C ILE A 187 2.08 -0.40 -12.93
N PRO A 188 1.69 -1.61 -12.46
CA PRO A 188 0.46 -2.27 -12.86
C PRO A 188 -0.77 -1.37 -12.67
N HIS A 189 -1.67 -1.39 -13.66
CA HIS A 189 -2.86 -0.54 -13.67
C HIS A 189 -3.69 -0.59 -12.36
N PRO A 190 -3.94 -1.76 -11.74
CA PRO A 190 -4.78 -1.82 -10.53
C PRO A 190 -4.26 -1.03 -9.33
N ILE A 191 -2.94 -0.92 -9.17
CA ILE A 191 -2.31 -0.25 -8.01
C ILE A 191 -1.83 1.17 -8.33
N ARG A 192 -1.85 1.56 -9.60
CA ARG A 192 -1.24 2.79 -10.10
C ARG A 192 -1.75 4.05 -9.42
N HIS A 193 -3.07 4.18 -9.24
CA HIS A 193 -3.67 5.36 -8.64
C HIS A 193 -3.29 5.48 -7.16
N ALA A 194 -3.33 4.37 -6.42
CA ALA A 194 -2.90 4.32 -5.03
C ALA A 194 -1.44 4.75 -4.87
N THR A 195 -0.55 4.28 -5.75
CA THR A 195 0.86 4.71 -5.72
C THR A 195 1.01 6.22 -5.93
N VAL A 196 0.22 6.83 -6.84
CA VAL A 196 0.26 8.28 -7.03
C VAL A 196 -0.27 9.03 -5.81
N PHE A 197 -1.32 8.54 -5.16
CA PHE A 197 -1.86 9.16 -3.95
C PHE A 197 -0.85 9.13 -2.80
N GLY A 198 -0.28 7.97 -2.49
CA GLY A 198 0.70 7.84 -1.42
C GLY A 198 1.94 8.69 -1.67
N ALA A 199 2.45 8.69 -2.91
CA ALA A 199 3.57 9.54 -3.28
C ALA A 199 3.27 11.04 -3.11
N LEU A 200 2.05 11.48 -3.48
CA LEU A 200 1.65 12.89 -3.32
C LEU A 200 1.42 13.27 -1.86
N GLU A 201 0.87 12.38 -1.03
CA GLU A 201 0.66 12.65 0.40
C GLU A 201 1.99 12.81 1.16
N ALA A 202 3.04 12.12 0.71
CA ALA A 202 4.40 12.29 1.20
C ALA A 202 5.03 13.63 0.79
N VAL A 203 4.47 14.35 -0.20
CA VAL A 203 4.94 15.69 -0.59
C VAL A 203 4.51 16.72 0.47
N PRO A 204 5.44 17.51 1.03
CA PRO A 204 5.11 18.59 1.96
C PRO A 204 4.15 19.61 1.35
N ALA A 205 3.34 20.28 2.18
CA ALA A 205 2.51 21.39 1.71
C ALA A 205 3.37 22.49 1.08
N GLY A 206 2.99 22.98 -0.10
CA GLY A 206 3.77 23.93 -0.89
C GLY A 206 4.87 23.31 -1.76
N ALA A 207 5.17 22.02 -1.60
CA ALA A 207 6.12 21.30 -2.44
C ALA A 207 5.43 20.59 -3.61
N SER A 208 6.23 20.12 -4.56
CA SER A 208 5.75 19.54 -5.82
C SER A 208 6.47 18.23 -6.17
N MET A 209 5.81 17.41 -6.99
CA MET A 209 6.39 16.22 -7.62
C MET A 209 6.00 16.15 -9.10
N VAL A 210 6.78 15.45 -9.91
CA VAL A 210 6.47 15.18 -11.33
C VAL A 210 5.92 13.78 -11.50
N LEU A 211 4.72 13.66 -12.06
CA LEU A 211 4.10 12.41 -12.48
C LEU A 211 4.39 12.15 -13.97
N VAL A 212 4.89 10.95 -14.30
CA VAL A 212 5.06 10.48 -15.69
C VAL A 212 4.08 9.34 -15.97
N ALA A 213 3.16 9.56 -16.91
CA ALA A 213 2.09 8.63 -17.25
C ALA A 213 2.12 8.21 -18.73
N PRO A 214 1.59 7.02 -19.08
CA PRO A 214 1.55 6.54 -20.47
C PRO A 214 0.50 7.25 -21.33
N HIS A 215 -0.44 7.98 -20.74
CA HIS A 215 -1.49 8.77 -21.39
C HIS A 215 -1.96 9.89 -20.44
N ASP A 216 -2.82 10.80 -20.92
CA ASP A 216 -3.39 11.87 -20.09
C ASP A 216 -4.24 11.28 -18.95
N PRO A 217 -3.82 11.43 -17.67
CA PRO A 217 -4.43 10.71 -16.55
C PRO A 217 -5.68 11.43 -16.00
N VAL A 218 -6.58 11.90 -16.87
CA VAL A 218 -7.77 12.69 -16.50
C VAL A 218 -8.59 12.06 -15.35
N PRO A 219 -8.88 10.74 -15.33
CA PRO A 219 -9.62 10.13 -14.21
C PRO A 219 -8.90 10.23 -12.87
N LEU A 220 -7.58 10.03 -12.86
CA LEU A 220 -6.74 10.19 -11.67
C LEU A 220 -6.72 11.64 -11.19
N LEU A 221 -6.65 12.61 -12.10
CA LEU A 221 -6.66 14.03 -11.74
C LEU A 221 -7.99 14.46 -11.10
N HIS A 222 -9.11 13.90 -11.55
CA HIS A 222 -10.40 14.12 -10.88
C HIS A 222 -10.39 13.54 -9.46
N GLN A 223 -9.95 12.29 -9.30
CA GLN A 223 -9.85 11.65 -7.98
C GLN A 223 -8.91 12.41 -7.02
N LEU A 224 -7.78 12.92 -7.52
CA LEU A 224 -6.85 13.75 -6.75
C LEU A 224 -7.50 15.03 -6.25
N ARG A 225 -8.27 15.71 -7.10
CA ARG A 225 -8.98 16.94 -6.73
C ARG A 225 -10.05 16.66 -5.68
N ASP A 226 -10.78 15.57 -5.80
CA ASP A 226 -11.81 15.20 -4.84
C ASP A 226 -11.19 14.86 -3.47
N ARG A 227 -10.15 14.01 -3.46
CA ARG A 227 -9.44 13.58 -2.24
C ARG A 227 -8.74 14.74 -1.50
N THR A 228 -8.21 15.72 -2.24
CA THR A 228 -7.55 16.89 -1.65
C THR A 228 -8.51 18.06 -1.36
N SER A 229 -9.81 17.90 -1.63
CA SER A 229 -10.79 19.00 -1.60
C SER A 229 -10.37 20.21 -2.45
N GLY A 230 -9.68 19.95 -3.57
CA GLY A 230 -9.14 20.96 -4.48
C GLY A 230 -7.80 21.57 -4.04
N ARG A 231 -7.16 21.09 -2.96
CA ARG A 231 -5.84 21.55 -2.48
C ARG A 231 -4.68 20.93 -3.26
N ILE A 232 -4.82 20.90 -4.58
CA ILE A 232 -3.81 20.41 -5.51
C ILE A 232 -3.78 21.31 -6.75
N SER A 233 -2.58 21.73 -7.15
CA SER A 233 -2.34 22.34 -8.46
C SER A 233 -1.79 21.29 -9.43
N VAL A 234 -2.21 21.37 -10.69
CA VAL A 234 -1.76 20.47 -11.75
C VAL A 234 -1.25 21.32 -12.91
N GLU A 235 0.03 21.16 -13.25
CA GLU A 235 0.66 21.82 -14.40
C GLU A 235 1.14 20.75 -15.39
N TYR A 236 0.82 20.91 -16.67
CA TYR A 236 1.28 20.00 -17.71
C TYR A 236 2.65 20.47 -18.21
N LEU A 237 3.69 19.67 -17.98
CA LEU A 237 5.06 19.93 -18.44
C LEU A 237 5.26 19.40 -19.86
N GLU A 238 4.66 18.25 -20.14
CA GLU A 238 4.70 17.60 -21.45
C GLU A 238 3.35 16.94 -21.72
N ARG A 239 2.81 17.20 -22.90
CA ARG A 239 1.63 16.53 -23.44
C ARG A 239 2.12 15.66 -24.60
N GLY A 240 1.75 14.38 -24.60
CA GLY A 240 2.38 13.32 -25.42
C GLY A 240 2.42 13.55 -26.94
N PRO A 241 2.79 12.51 -27.73
CA PRO A 241 2.34 11.13 -27.54
C PRO A 241 3.34 10.17 -26.86
N GLU A 242 4.58 10.58 -26.64
CA GLU A 242 5.66 9.70 -26.16
C GLU A 242 5.66 9.54 -24.62
N ALA A 243 5.35 10.62 -23.90
CA ALA A 243 5.10 10.61 -22.46
C ALA A 243 4.17 11.77 -22.05
N TRP A 244 3.43 11.59 -20.97
CA TRP A 244 2.70 12.68 -20.31
C TRP A 244 3.41 13.02 -19.00
N ARG A 245 3.89 14.24 -18.87
CA ARG A 245 4.57 14.72 -17.66
C ARG A 245 3.76 15.84 -17.02
N LEU A 246 3.36 15.63 -15.77
CA LEU A 246 2.55 16.59 -15.01
C LEU A 246 3.26 16.92 -13.71
N ARG A 247 3.36 18.21 -13.37
CA ARG A 247 3.73 18.64 -12.04
C ARG A 247 2.47 18.70 -11.17
N LEU A 248 2.54 18.04 -10.02
CA LEU A 248 1.51 18.04 -8.99
C LEU A 248 2.05 18.81 -7.79
N THR A 249 1.38 19.90 -7.43
CA THR A 249 1.77 20.73 -6.27
C THR A 249 0.71 20.63 -5.20
N ARG A 250 1.12 20.36 -3.96
CA ARG A 250 0.21 20.35 -2.82
C ARG A 250 0.01 21.77 -2.29
N ILE A 251 -1.24 22.24 -2.19
CA ILE A 251 -1.59 23.60 -1.75
C ILE A 251 -1.96 23.62 -0.27
#